data_AF-A0A0F0LDL0-F1
#
_entry.id   AF-A0A0F0LDL0-F1
#
_cell.length_a   1.000
_cell.length_b   1.000
_cell.length_c   1.000
_cell.angle_alpha   90.00
_cell.angle_beta   90.00
_cell.angle_gamma   90.00
#
_symmetry.space_group_name_H-M   'P 1'
#
loop_
_entity.id
_entity.type
_entity.pdbx_description
1 polymer ?
#
loop_
_entity_poly.entity_id
_entity_poly.type
_entity_poly.pdbx_seq_one_letter_code
_entity_poly.pdbx_strand_id
1 'polypeptide(L)'
;MAQEIVIAGSIQAVGTALAAVISTYRGSREVRKSEMEVLRTRLEEVHALLRIQGNANLARASIEEIIVTQRLVDGGSLSGKALEFALEHMFRLSQYNIRVVEAYARR
;
A
#
# COMPACT_ATOMS: atom_id res chain seq x y z
N MET A 1 -5.33 -12.75 -17.90
CA MET A 1 -4.13 -12.02 -18.33
C MET A 1 -4.25 -10.49 -18.24
N ALA A 2 -5.07 -9.79 -19.06
CA ALA A 2 -5.07 -8.31 -19.05
C ALA A 2 -5.41 -7.68 -17.67
N GLN A 3 -6.43 -8.20 -17.00
CA GLN A 3 -6.85 -7.70 -15.68
C GLN A 3 -5.84 -8.00 -14.56
N GLU A 4 -5.15 -9.14 -14.63
CA GLU A 4 -4.10 -9.51 -13.67
C GLU A 4 -2.88 -8.61 -13.80
N ILE A 5 -2.50 -8.24 -15.03
CA ILE A 5 -1.43 -7.27 -15.32
C ILE A 5 -1.79 -5.89 -14.74
N VAL A 6 -3.04 -5.46 -14.90
CA VAL A 6 -3.53 -4.19 -14.32
C VAL A 6 -3.45 -4.22 -12.79
N ILE A 7 -3.86 -5.32 -12.15
CA ILE A 7 -3.78 -5.48 -10.70
C ILE A 7 -2.31 -5.49 -10.23
N ALA A 8 -1.43 -6.20 -10.93
CA ALA A 8 -0.01 -6.24 -10.63
C ALA A 8 0.61 -4.84 -10.70
N GLY A 9 0.37 -4.10 -11.78
CA GLY A 9 0.86 -2.74 -11.94
C GLY A 9 0.31 -1.80 -10.87
N SER A 10 -0.96 -1.95 -10.49
CA SER A 10 -1.59 -1.12 -9.45
C SER A 10 -1.00 -1.42 -8.06
N ILE A 11 -0.73 -2.68 -7.74
CA ILE A 11 -0.06 -3.08 -6.48
C ILE A 11 1.39 -2.58 -6.43
N GLN A 12 2.10 -2.63 -7.56
CA GLN A 12 3.45 -2.04 -7.67
C GLN A 12 3.41 -0.52 -7.46
N ALA A 13 2.39 0.17 -7.97
CA ALA A 13 2.21 1.61 -7.77
C ALA A 13 1.99 1.96 -6.28
N VAL A 14 1.22 1.15 -5.53
CA VAL A 14 1.09 1.29 -4.07
C VAL A 14 2.45 1.16 -3.38
N GLY A 15 3.25 0.15 -3.75
CA GLY A 15 4.58 -0.03 -3.16
C GLY A 15 5.55 1.10 -3.44
N THR A 16 5.48 1.67 -4.65
CA THR A 16 6.28 2.84 -5.02
C THR A 16 5.86 4.08 -4.20
N ALA A 17 4.55 4.31 -4.03
CA ALA A 17 4.05 5.40 -3.21
C ALA A 17 4.46 5.27 -1.73
N LEU A 18 4.36 4.06 -1.16
CA LEU A 18 4.82 3.79 0.21
C LEU A 18 6.32 4.00 0.39
N ALA A 19 7.12 3.57 -0.58
CA ALA A 19 8.57 3.79 -0.55
C ALA A 19 8.91 5.28 -0.51
N ALA A 20 8.18 6.10 -1.28
CA ALA A 20 8.33 7.55 -1.26
C ALA A 20 7.99 8.15 0.11
N VAL A 21 6.82 7.80 0.68
CA VAL A 21 6.39 8.26 2.01
C VAL A 21 7.44 7.92 3.08
N ILE A 22 7.96 6.69 3.08
CA ILE A 22 8.98 6.26 4.06
C ILE A 22 10.29 6.98 3.86
N SER A 23 10.73 7.15 2.61
CA SER A 23 11.96 7.87 2.30
C SER A 23 11.89 9.30 2.83
N THR A 24 10.80 10.00 2.54
CA THR A 24 10.53 11.35 3.03
C THR A 24 10.47 11.40 4.55
N TYR A 25 9.74 10.48 5.19
CA TYR A 25 9.67 10.42 6.64
C TYR A 25 11.04 10.16 7.30
N ARG A 26 11.89 9.30 6.72
CA ARG A 26 13.24 9.06 7.25
C ARG A 26 14.15 10.28 7.13
N GLY A 27 14.01 11.07 6.06
CA GLY A 27 14.80 12.26 5.82
C GLY A 27 14.34 13.49 6.61
N SER A 28 13.03 13.66 6.81
CA SER A 28 12.44 14.87 7.39
C SER A 28 11.75 14.67 8.74
N ARG A 29 11.50 13.42 9.14
CA ARG A 29 10.66 13.04 10.29
C ARG A 29 9.22 13.54 10.19
N GLU A 30 8.79 13.87 8.97
CA GLU A 30 7.46 14.34 8.65
C GLU A 30 6.89 13.54 7.48
N VAL A 31 5.59 13.35 7.49
CA VAL A 31 4.85 12.74 6.38
C VAL A 31 4.27 13.86 5.53
N ARG A 32 4.63 13.90 4.24
CA ARG A 32 4.08 14.90 3.33
C ARG A 32 2.66 14.54 2.95
N LYS A 33 1.74 15.47 3.16
CA LYS A 33 0.33 15.31 2.81
C LYS A 33 0.14 14.91 1.35
N SER A 34 0.87 15.53 0.41
CA SER A 34 0.80 15.20 -1.01
C SER A 34 1.16 13.74 -1.32
N GLU A 35 2.14 13.17 -0.62
CA GLU A 35 2.56 11.77 -0.82
C GLU A 35 1.51 10.80 -0.24
N MET A 36 0.90 11.17 0.89
CA MET A 36 -0.22 10.40 1.46
C MET A 36 -1.47 10.45 0.59
N GLU A 37 -1.77 11.58 -0.04
CA GLU A 37 -2.88 11.70 -0.98
C GLU A 37 -2.67 10.78 -2.19
N VAL A 38 -1.44 10.75 -2.75
CA VAL A 38 -1.07 9.81 -3.82
C VAL A 38 -1.24 8.37 -3.36
N LEU A 39 -0.73 8.02 -2.17
CA LEU A 39 -0.86 6.67 -1.62
C LEU A 39 -2.33 6.27 -1.47
N ARG A 40 -3.17 7.15 -0.91
CA ARG A 40 -4.61 6.92 -0.73
C ARG A 40 -5.30 6.62 -2.06
N THR A 41 -5.06 7.43 -3.10
CA THR A 41 -5.64 7.19 -4.43
C THR A 41 -5.24 5.82 -4.98
N ARG A 42 -3.97 5.42 -4.86
CA ARG A 42 -3.51 4.10 -5.31
C ARG A 42 -4.13 2.95 -4.54
N LEU A 43 -4.33 3.10 -3.24
CA LEU A 43 -4.98 2.10 -2.41
C LEU A 43 -6.46 1.93 -2.79
N GLU A 44 -7.17 3.01 -3.05
CA GLU A 44 -8.57 2.98 -3.48
C GLU A 44 -8.73 2.29 -4.83
N GLU A 45 -7.85 2.60 -5.80
CA GLU A 45 -7.79 1.94 -7.11
C GLU A 45 -7.61 0.42 -6.97
N VAL A 46 -6.58 -0.02 -6.22
CA VAL A 46 -6.30 -1.44 -6.01
C VAL A 46 -7.44 -2.14 -5.28
N HIS A 47 -7.98 -1.51 -4.24
CA HIS A 47 -9.06 -2.09 -3.46
C HIS A 47 -10.32 -2.30 -4.32
N ALA A 48 -10.67 -1.35 -5.20
CA ALA A 48 -11.76 -1.50 -6.15
C ALA A 48 -11.52 -2.68 -7.12
N LEU A 49 -10.30 -2.82 -7.65
CA LEU A 49 -9.93 -3.93 -8.54
C LEU A 49 -10.02 -5.30 -7.84
N LEU A 50 -9.55 -5.40 -6.60
CA LEU A 50 -9.54 -6.66 -5.82
C LEU A 50 -10.93 -7.11 -5.35
N ARG A 51 -11.91 -6.21 -5.27
CA ARG A 51 -13.32 -6.57 -4.99
C ARG A 51 -13.95 -7.33 -6.15
N ILE A 52 -13.49 -7.08 -7.37
CA ILE A 52 -14.02 -7.71 -8.59
C ILE A 52 -13.43 -9.13 -8.77
N GLN A 53 -12.25 -9.41 -8.21
CA GLN A 53 -11.62 -10.74 -8.26
C GLN A 53 -11.87 -11.57 -6.99
N GLY A 54 -12.67 -12.64 -7.11
CA GLY A 54 -12.99 -13.55 -6.00
C GLY A 54 -11.80 -14.31 -5.39
N ASN A 55 -10.71 -14.52 -6.13
CA ASN A 55 -9.59 -15.37 -5.71
C ASN A 55 -8.41 -14.62 -5.06
N ALA A 56 -8.52 -13.31 -4.81
CA ALA A 56 -7.43 -12.48 -4.29
C ALA A 56 -7.53 -12.20 -2.77
N ASN A 57 -8.04 -13.15 -1.97
CA ASN A 57 -8.40 -12.91 -0.57
C ASN A 57 -7.23 -12.41 0.31
N LEU A 58 -6.02 -12.95 0.13
CA LEU A 58 -4.84 -12.53 0.90
C LEU A 58 -4.37 -11.12 0.51
N ALA A 59 -4.30 -10.82 -0.79
CA ALA A 59 -3.94 -9.49 -1.26
C ALA A 59 -4.97 -8.44 -0.82
N ARG A 60 -6.26 -8.80 -0.83
CA ARG A 60 -7.34 -7.93 -0.37
C ARG A 60 -7.20 -7.60 1.11
N ALA A 61 -7.05 -8.61 1.96
CA ALA A 61 -6.87 -8.40 3.40
C ALA A 61 -5.66 -7.52 3.71
N SER A 62 -4.54 -7.76 3.01
CA SER A 62 -3.35 -6.94 3.16
C SER A 62 -3.55 -5.49 2.71
N ILE A 63 -4.24 -5.25 1.59
CA ILE A 63 -4.56 -3.89 1.13
C ILE A 63 -5.53 -3.18 2.09
N GLU A 64 -6.52 -3.89 2.63
CA GLU A 64 -7.43 -3.36 3.65
C GLU A 64 -6.66 -2.93 4.91
N GLU A 65 -5.71 -3.74 5.36
CA GLU A 65 -4.85 -3.40 6.51
C GLU A 65 -3.98 -2.16 6.24
N ILE A 66 -3.42 -2.03 5.02
CA ILE A 66 -2.70 -0.81 4.61
C ILE A 66 -3.65 0.40 4.63
N ILE A 67 -4.88 0.28 4.12
CA ILE A 67 -5.87 1.37 4.14
C ILE A 67 -6.21 1.79 5.58
N VAL A 68 -6.44 0.83 6.47
CA VAL A 68 -6.73 1.13 7.89
C VAL A 68 -5.56 1.87 8.53
N THR A 69 -4.34 1.40 8.30
CA THR A 69 -3.12 2.02 8.85
C THR A 69 -2.89 3.42 8.27
N GLN A 70 -3.11 3.59 6.96
CA GLN A 70 -3.03 4.88 6.26
C GLN A 70 -3.98 5.91 6.87
N ARG A 71 -5.21 5.51 7.20
CA ARG A 71 -6.20 6.38 7.87
C ARG A 71 -5.77 6.79 9.29
N LEU A 72 -5.11 5.89 10.03
CA LEU A 72 -4.57 6.22 11.36
C LEU A 72 -3.44 7.25 11.26
N VAL A 73 -2.61 7.17 10.21
CA VAL A 73 -1.57 8.16 9.91
C VAL A 73 -2.20 9.51 9.55
N ASP A 74 -3.16 9.54 8.63
CA ASP A 74 -3.86 10.77 8.21
C ASP A 74 -4.61 11.45 9.37
N GLY A 75 -5.16 10.67 10.30
CA GLY A 75 -5.85 11.18 11.48
C GLY A 75 -4.93 11.86 12.50
N GLY A 76 -3.61 11.83 12.30
CA GLY A 76 -2.64 12.39 13.25
C GLY A 76 -2.52 11.59 14.55
N SER A 77 -3.09 10.38 14.61
CA SER A 77 -3.10 9.53 15.80
C SER A 77 -1.75 8.88 16.10
N LEU A 78 -0.79 8.98 15.18
CA LEU A 78 0.52 8.34 15.26
C LEU A 78 1.63 9.39 15.16
N SER A 79 2.64 9.27 16.01
CA SER A 79 3.81 10.14 16.02
C SER A 79 5.09 9.40 16.38
N GLY A 80 6.25 9.92 15.98
CA GLY A 80 7.57 9.39 16.36
C GLY A 80 7.73 7.91 15.99
N LYS A 81 8.17 7.08 16.95
CA LYS A 81 8.40 5.64 16.70
C LYS A 81 7.12 4.89 16.28
N ALA A 82 5.96 5.28 16.79
CA ALA A 82 4.70 4.64 16.42
C ALA A 82 4.35 4.89 14.94
N LEU A 83 4.59 6.12 14.47
CA LEU A 83 4.45 6.47 13.05
C LEU A 83 5.47 5.73 12.20
N GLU A 84 6.74 5.71 12.62
CA GLU A 84 7.81 4.96 11.92
C GLU A 84 7.43 3.49 11.75
N PHE A 85 6.97 2.84 12.82
CA PHE A 85 6.54 1.45 12.79
C PHE A 85 5.35 1.23 11.86
N ALA A 86 4.34 2.09 11.91
CA ALA A 86 3.16 2.00 11.05
C ALA A 86 3.53 2.11 9.55
N LEU A 87 4.42 3.05 9.21
CA LEU A 87 4.91 3.20 7.84
C LEU A 87 5.68 1.96 7.39
N GLU A 88 6.60 1.46 8.22
CA GLU A 88 7.36 0.24 7.90
C GLU A 88 6.48 -1.00 7.76
N HIS A 89 5.44 -1.11 8.60
CA HIS A 89 4.45 -2.17 8.51
C HIS A 89 3.70 -2.15 7.18
N MET A 90 3.15 -0.99 6.80
CA MET A 90 2.48 -0.83 5.51
C MET A 90 3.40 -1.20 4.34
N PHE A 91 4.68 -0.82 4.41
CA PHE A 91 5.64 -1.17 3.37
C PHE A 91 5.92 -2.66 3.29
N ARG A 92 6.05 -3.37 4.42
CA ARG A 92 6.21 -4.83 4.41
C ARG A 92 5.00 -5.53 3.80
N LEU A 93 3.78 -5.09 4.14
CA LEU A 93 2.55 -5.59 3.53
C LEU A 93 2.52 -5.36 2.02
N SER A 94 2.95 -4.18 1.57
CA SER A 94 3.05 -3.89 0.14
C SER A 94 4.07 -4.78 -0.58
N GLN A 95 5.24 -5.00 0.01
CA GLN A 95 6.26 -5.93 -0.53
C GLN A 95 5.72 -7.36 -0.61
N TYR A 96 4.95 -7.79 0.38
CA TYR A 96 4.26 -9.08 0.34
C TYR A 96 3.27 -9.16 -0.83
N ASN A 97 2.43 -8.14 -1.02
CA ASN A 97 1.48 -8.11 -2.13
C ASN A 97 2.15 -8.16 -3.51
N ILE A 98 3.27 -7.47 -3.69
CA ILE A 98 4.05 -7.53 -4.93
C ILE A 98 4.48 -8.98 -5.21
N ARG A 99 5.06 -9.66 -4.21
CA ARG A 99 5.51 -11.06 -4.36
C ARG A 99 4.36 -12.01 -4.66
N VAL A 100 3.21 -11.82 -3.99
CA VAL A 100 2.02 -12.63 -4.23
C VAL A 100 1.59 -12.50 -5.68
N VAL A 101 1.48 -11.28 -6.20
CA VAL A 101 1.03 -11.08 -7.59
C VAL A 101 2.08 -11.53 -8.61
N GLU A 102 3.37 -11.34 -8.34
CA GLU A 102 4.43 -11.91 -9.18
C GLU A 102 4.37 -13.44 -9.25
N ALA A 103 4.01 -14.11 -8.16
CA ALA A 103 3.84 -15.57 -8.14
C ALA A 103 2.62 -16.01 -8.96
N TYR A 104 1.54 -15.23 -8.97
CA TYR A 104 0.36 -15.49 -9.81
C TYR A 104 0.63 -15.26 -11.30
N ALA A 105 1.35 -14.18 -11.65
CA ALA A 105 1.63 -13.83 -13.04
C ALA A 105 2.58 -14.81 -13.77
N ARG A 106 3.28 -15.69 -13.03
CA ARG A 106 4.18 -16.72 -13.57
C ARG A 106 3.50 -18.08 -13.79
N ARG A 107 2.22 -18.23 -13.40
CA ARG A 107 1.41 -19.44 -13.61
C ARG A 107 0.52 -19.27 -14.83
#